data_AF-A0A352J745-F1
#
_entry.id   AF-A0A352J745-F1
#
_cell.length_a   1.000
_cell.length_b   1.000
_cell.length_c   1.000
_cell.angle_alpha   90.00
_cell.angle_beta   90.00
_cell.angle_gamma   90.00
#
_symmetry.space_group_name_H-M   'P 1'
#
loop_
_entity.id
_entity.type
_entity.pdbx_description
1 polymer ?
#
loop_
_entity_poly.entity_id
_entity_poly.type
_entity_poly.pdbx_seq_one_letter_code
_entity_poly.pdbx_strand_id
1 'polypeptide(L)'
;MVDLAMHMMDIVQNAVRANATKIDIGFLEYSRDATLTFSVNDNGSGMTPETVEKLEDPFFTTRTTRRVGLGVPFLKMSSEQAGGSLKVVSSPGVGTRIEAVYRTDNPDCLPLGDLAGYLVLLLVANPGIRFSFRYKMDENEFSLDTGEWTEQGITEFSK
;
A
#
# COMPACT_ATOMS: atom_id res chain seq x y z
N MET A 1 10.05 11.78 -10.36
CA MET A 1 10.04 10.45 -10.98
C MET A 1 9.02 9.63 -10.23
N VAL A 2 8.23 8.76 -10.89
CA VAL A 2 7.25 7.88 -10.22
C VAL A 2 7.99 6.75 -9.50
N ASP A 3 7.56 6.37 -8.29
CA ASP A 3 8.16 5.32 -7.46
C ASP A 3 7.11 4.56 -6.62
N LEU A 4 7.52 3.45 -6.00
CA LEU A 4 6.63 2.59 -5.22
C LEU A 4 6.14 3.24 -3.91
N ALA A 5 6.93 4.14 -3.30
CA ALA A 5 6.51 4.87 -2.11
C ALA A 5 5.30 5.78 -2.37
N MET A 6 5.24 6.41 -3.55
CA MET A 6 4.04 7.17 -3.95
C MET A 6 2.82 6.28 -4.16
N HIS A 7 3.00 5.09 -4.75
CA HIS A 7 1.91 4.12 -4.85
C HIS A 7 1.44 3.64 -3.47
N MET A 8 2.38 3.35 -2.57
CA MET A 8 2.08 3.03 -1.17
C MET A 8 1.21 4.12 -0.54
N MET A 9 1.62 5.38 -0.65
CA MET A 9 0.85 6.51 -0.12
C MET A 9 -0.55 6.57 -0.71
N ASP A 10 -0.70 6.44 -2.03
CA ASP A 10 -2.03 6.51 -2.68
C ASP A 10 -2.97 5.39 -2.20
N ILE A 11 -2.46 4.16 -2.07
CA ILE A 11 -3.27 3.02 -1.61
C ILE A 11 -3.61 3.15 -0.13
N VAL A 12 -2.64 3.50 0.72
CA VAL A 12 -2.90 3.71 2.15
C VAL A 12 -3.91 4.84 2.37
N GLN A 13 -3.84 5.92 1.57
CA GLN A 13 -4.82 6.99 1.63
C GLN A 13 -6.24 6.55 1.24
N ASN A 14 -6.40 5.51 0.42
CA ASN A 14 -7.71 4.92 0.15
C ASN A 14 -8.24 4.16 1.37
N ALA A 15 -7.38 3.40 2.05
CA ALA A 15 -7.73 2.71 3.30
C ALA A 15 -8.13 3.72 4.40
N VAL A 16 -7.40 4.83 4.55
CA VAL A 16 -7.76 5.92 5.49
C VAL A 16 -9.15 6.48 5.17
N ARG A 17 -9.47 6.76 3.90
CA ARG A 17 -10.80 7.24 3.48
C ARG A 17 -11.90 6.22 3.69
N ALA A 18 -11.56 4.93 3.65
CA ALA A 18 -12.46 3.84 3.98
C ALA A 18 -12.66 3.66 5.50
N ASN A 19 -12.16 4.58 6.33
CA ASN A 19 -12.24 4.55 7.79
C ASN A 19 -11.57 3.32 8.41
N ALA A 20 -10.49 2.82 7.79
CA ALA A 20 -9.69 1.76 8.38
C ALA A 20 -9.09 2.22 9.72
N THR A 21 -9.13 1.34 10.72
CA THR A 21 -8.48 1.53 12.03
C THR A 21 -7.18 0.74 12.14
N LYS A 22 -6.96 -0.22 11.25
CA LYS A 22 -5.73 -0.99 11.10
C LYS A 22 -5.34 -1.07 9.63
N ILE A 23 -4.09 -0.78 9.33
CA ILE A 23 -3.51 -0.88 7.98
C ILE A 23 -2.18 -1.61 8.08
N ASP A 24 -2.08 -2.74 7.41
CA ASP A 24 -0.86 -3.53 7.25
C ASP A 24 -0.25 -3.23 5.87
N ILE A 25 1.03 -2.87 5.84
CA ILE A 25 1.80 -2.53 4.62
C ILE A 25 2.97 -3.50 4.51
N GLY A 26 3.15 -4.12 3.35
CA GLY A 26 4.18 -5.14 3.14
C GLY A 26 4.96 -4.93 1.85
N PHE A 27 6.27 -5.10 1.93
CA PHE A 27 7.17 -5.30 0.80
C PHE A 27 7.90 -6.62 1.01
N LEU A 28 7.79 -7.53 0.05
CA LEU A 28 8.41 -8.86 0.08
C LEU A 28 9.25 -9.03 -1.18
N GLU A 29 10.56 -9.08 -1.03
CA GLU A 29 11.52 -9.19 -2.13
C GLU A 29 12.25 -10.53 -2.06
N TYR A 30 12.27 -11.24 -3.19
CA TYR A 30 13.00 -12.48 -3.38
C TYR A 30 13.99 -12.29 -4.53
N SER A 31 15.27 -12.11 -4.20
CA SER A 31 16.32 -11.78 -5.17
C SER A 31 16.51 -12.89 -6.19
N ARG A 32 16.42 -14.15 -5.74
CA ARG A 32 16.59 -15.34 -6.60
C ARG A 32 15.52 -15.42 -7.68
N ASP A 33 14.29 -15.04 -7.34
CA ASP A 33 13.15 -15.10 -8.25
C ASP A 33 12.93 -13.76 -8.97
N ALA A 34 13.80 -12.77 -8.72
CA ALA A 34 13.68 -11.40 -9.21
C ALA A 34 12.25 -10.85 -9.04
N THR A 35 11.68 -11.00 -7.83
CA THR A 35 10.29 -10.66 -7.56
C THR A 35 10.19 -9.75 -6.35
N LEU A 36 9.41 -8.67 -6.49
CA LEU A 36 9.02 -7.78 -5.39
C LEU A 36 7.50 -7.73 -5.31
N THR A 37 6.95 -8.01 -4.14
CA THR A 37 5.52 -7.90 -3.86
C THR A 37 5.26 -6.75 -2.91
N PHE A 38 4.55 -5.74 -3.38
CA PHE A 38 3.97 -4.69 -2.56
C PHE A 38 2.54 -5.07 -2.16
N SER A 39 2.17 -4.87 -0.90
CA SER A 39 0.82 -5.17 -0.41
C SER A 39 0.34 -4.15 0.60
N VAL A 40 -0.98 -3.92 0.60
CA VAL A 40 -1.70 -3.19 1.64
C VAL A 40 -2.94 -3.99 2.02
N ASN A 41 -3.15 -4.19 3.30
CA ASN A 41 -4.33 -4.83 3.86
C ASN A 41 -4.94 -3.92 4.93
N ASP A 42 -6.20 -3.55 4.77
CA ASP A 42 -6.92 -2.70 5.69
C ASP A 42 -8.22 -3.36 6.19
N ASN A 43 -8.74 -2.85 7.30
CA ASN A 43 -10.02 -3.26 7.88
C ASN A 43 -11.12 -2.20 7.72
N GLY A 44 -11.05 -1.38 6.68
CA GLY A 44 -12.02 -0.31 6.42
C GLY A 44 -13.37 -0.85 5.94
N SER A 45 -14.17 0.04 5.34
CA SER A 45 -15.53 -0.28 4.87
C SER A 45 -15.59 -1.37 3.80
N GLY A 46 -14.48 -1.69 3.14
CA GLY A 46 -14.43 -2.57 1.99
C GLY A 46 -15.30 -2.08 0.82
N MET A 47 -15.47 -2.95 -0.18
CA MET A 47 -16.15 -2.64 -1.44
C MET A 47 -17.04 -3.80 -1.88
N THR A 48 -18.11 -3.49 -2.62
CA THR A 48 -18.95 -4.51 -3.26
C THR A 48 -18.23 -5.14 -4.46
N PRO A 49 -18.60 -6.36 -4.89
CA PRO A 49 -18.01 -6.97 -6.08
C PRO A 49 -18.08 -6.08 -7.32
N GLU A 50 -19.20 -5.38 -7.54
CA GLU A 50 -19.38 -4.46 -8.68
C GLU A 50 -18.45 -3.25 -8.59
N THR A 51 -18.09 -2.83 -7.39
CA THR A 51 -17.12 -1.75 -7.17
C THR A 51 -15.70 -2.24 -7.42
N VAL A 52 -15.38 -3.47 -7.01
CA VAL A 52 -14.07 -4.09 -7.27
C VAL A 52 -13.85 -4.30 -8.77
N GLU A 53 -14.85 -4.75 -9.52
CA GLU A 53 -14.75 -4.87 -10.98
C GLU A 53 -14.48 -3.52 -11.65
N LYS A 54 -15.11 -2.44 -11.16
CA LYS A 54 -14.91 -1.09 -11.69
C LYS A 54 -13.57 -0.47 -11.32
N LEU A 55 -12.91 -0.92 -10.24
CA LEU A 55 -11.58 -0.44 -9.88
C LEU A 55 -10.52 -0.75 -10.95
N GLU A 56 -10.79 -1.71 -11.84
CA GLU A 56 -9.89 -2.03 -12.95
C GLU A 56 -10.01 -1.06 -14.13
N ASP A 57 -11.09 -0.27 -14.19
CA ASP A 57 -11.28 0.74 -15.23
C ASP A 57 -10.43 1.98 -14.91
N PRO A 58 -9.42 2.33 -15.74
CA PRO A 58 -8.55 3.48 -15.51
C PRO A 58 -9.25 4.84 -15.53
N PHE A 59 -10.50 4.89 -16.00
CA PHE A 59 -11.33 6.10 -15.99
C PHE A 59 -12.34 6.11 -14.83
N PHE A 60 -12.51 5.00 -14.11
CA PHE A 60 -13.38 4.94 -12.95
C PHE A 60 -12.69 5.59 -11.74
N THR A 61 -13.13 6.80 -11.40
CA THR A 61 -12.68 7.51 -10.21
C THR A 61 -13.84 8.20 -9.51
N THR A 62 -13.81 8.21 -8.19
CA THR A 62 -14.69 9.05 -7.36
C THR A 62 -14.06 10.42 -7.06
N ARG A 63 -12.89 10.74 -7.64
CA ARG A 63 -12.14 11.98 -7.39
C ARG A 63 -12.46 13.07 -8.43
N THR A 64 -12.64 14.31 -7.99
CA THR A 64 -12.90 15.48 -8.87
C THR A 64 -11.74 16.49 -8.97
N THR A 65 -10.64 16.33 -8.23
CA THR A 65 -9.71 17.46 -7.95
C THR A 65 -8.19 17.24 -8.16
N ARG A 66 -7.69 16.06 -8.56
CA ARG A 66 -6.25 15.84 -8.82
C ARG A 66 -5.97 15.17 -10.17
N ARG A 67 -4.98 15.70 -10.92
CA ARG A 67 -4.52 15.19 -12.24
C ARG A 67 -3.51 14.03 -12.18
N VAL A 68 -2.96 13.71 -11.01
CA VAL A 68 -2.04 12.56 -10.83
C VAL A 68 -2.43 11.92 -9.49
N GLY A 69 -3.01 10.74 -9.54
CA GLY A 69 -3.62 10.09 -8.39
C GLY A 69 -4.66 9.07 -8.84
N LEU A 70 -4.24 8.18 -9.73
CA LEU A 70 -5.08 7.13 -10.29
C LEU A 70 -5.09 5.87 -9.39
N GLY A 71 -4.41 5.87 -8.23
CA GLY A 71 -4.54 4.82 -7.21
C GLY A 71 -4.30 3.41 -7.76
N VAL A 72 -5.35 2.58 -7.69
CA VAL A 72 -5.34 1.15 -8.07
C VAL A 72 -5.06 0.92 -9.57
N PRO A 73 -5.74 1.60 -10.52
CA PRO A 73 -5.41 1.48 -11.94
C PRO A 73 -3.95 1.73 -12.30
N PHE A 74 -3.33 2.76 -11.73
CA PHE A 74 -1.93 3.07 -12.05
C PHE A 74 -0.96 2.10 -11.37
N LEU A 75 -1.31 1.62 -10.16
CA LEU A 75 -0.58 0.52 -9.54
C LEU A 75 -0.63 -0.73 -10.44
N LYS A 76 -1.80 -1.10 -10.97
CA LYS A 76 -1.98 -2.20 -11.94
C LYS A 76 -1.07 -2.02 -13.14
N MET A 77 -1.19 -0.88 -13.83
CA MET A 77 -0.38 -0.56 -15.02
C MET A 77 1.11 -0.69 -14.74
N SER A 78 1.61 -0.11 -13.65
CA SER A 78 3.03 -0.17 -13.31
C SER A 78 3.50 -1.61 -13.02
N SER A 79 2.68 -2.41 -12.32
CA SER A 79 3.00 -3.81 -12.00
C SER A 79 3.02 -4.70 -13.24
N GLU A 80 2.08 -4.50 -14.17
CA GLU A 80 1.98 -5.26 -15.41
C GLU A 80 3.08 -4.86 -16.40
N GLN A 81 3.44 -3.57 -16.49
CA GLN A 81 4.57 -3.09 -17.30
C GLN A 81 5.89 -3.68 -16.81
N ALA A 82 6.07 -3.76 -15.49
CA ALA A 82 7.17 -4.46 -14.87
C ALA A 82 7.06 -6.01 -14.97
N GLY A 83 6.17 -6.56 -15.79
CA GLY A 83 6.06 -8.01 -16.02
C GLY A 83 5.45 -8.81 -14.86
N GLY A 84 4.80 -8.14 -13.92
CA GLY A 84 4.12 -8.75 -12.79
C GLY A 84 2.60 -8.69 -12.90
N SER A 85 1.92 -8.45 -11.77
CA SER A 85 0.44 -8.52 -11.71
C SER A 85 -0.14 -7.74 -10.54
N LEU A 86 -1.44 -7.46 -10.57
CA LEU A 86 -2.19 -6.91 -9.44
C LEU A 86 -3.33 -7.85 -9.05
N LYS A 87 -3.53 -8.03 -7.74
CA LYS A 87 -4.69 -8.70 -7.16
C LYS A 87 -5.35 -7.80 -6.13
N VAL A 88 -6.68 -7.69 -6.20
CA VAL A 88 -7.51 -6.97 -5.23
C VAL A 88 -8.57 -7.90 -4.69
N VAL A 89 -8.73 -7.95 -3.37
CA VAL A 89 -9.79 -8.69 -2.69
C VAL A 89 -10.43 -7.74 -1.68
N SER A 90 -11.74 -7.55 -1.77
CA SER A 90 -12.48 -6.67 -0.86
C SER A 90 -13.89 -7.19 -0.65
N SER A 91 -14.41 -7.01 0.56
CA SER A 91 -15.79 -7.34 0.91
C SER A 91 -16.39 -6.23 1.79
N PRO A 92 -17.67 -5.87 1.61
CA PRO A 92 -18.29 -4.82 2.42
C PRO A 92 -18.23 -5.14 3.92
N GLY A 93 -17.76 -4.17 4.71
CA GLY A 93 -17.61 -4.26 6.16
C GLY A 93 -16.43 -5.11 6.65
N VAL A 94 -15.63 -5.69 5.75
CA VAL A 94 -14.47 -6.52 6.10
C VAL A 94 -13.14 -5.78 5.90
N GLY A 95 -13.05 -5.00 4.82
CA GLY A 95 -11.83 -4.29 4.43
C GLY A 95 -11.35 -4.68 3.04
N THR A 96 -10.11 -4.29 2.71
CA THR A 96 -9.52 -4.49 1.39
C THR A 96 -8.09 -4.99 1.50
N ARG A 97 -7.74 -5.96 0.65
CA ARG A 97 -6.37 -6.41 0.43
C ARG A 97 -5.99 -6.16 -1.03
N ILE A 98 -4.88 -5.46 -1.22
CA ILE A 98 -4.25 -5.21 -2.52
C ILE A 98 -2.86 -5.81 -2.50
N GLU A 99 -2.48 -6.49 -3.58
CA GLU A 99 -1.18 -7.11 -3.75
C GLU A 99 -0.70 -6.88 -5.19
N ALA A 100 0.38 -6.13 -5.35
CA ALA A 100 1.03 -5.83 -6.62
C ALA A 100 2.39 -6.53 -6.66
N VAL A 101 2.61 -7.34 -7.69
CA VAL A 101 3.85 -8.08 -7.92
C VAL A 101 4.61 -7.40 -9.06
N TYR A 102 5.92 -7.28 -8.91
CA TYR A 102 6.84 -6.68 -9.87
C TYR A 102 8.00 -7.65 -10.14
N ARG A 103 8.51 -7.65 -11.37
CA ARG A 103 9.78 -8.32 -11.71
C ARG A 103 10.93 -7.33 -11.53
N THR A 104 11.83 -7.60 -10.59
CA THR A 104 12.93 -6.67 -10.26
C THR A 104 14.04 -6.67 -11.31
N ASP A 105 14.07 -7.66 -12.21
CA ASP A 105 14.96 -7.73 -13.37
C ASP A 105 14.41 -6.99 -14.61
N ASN A 106 13.19 -6.44 -14.54
CA ASN A 106 12.58 -5.66 -15.61
C ASN A 106 13.02 -4.18 -15.54
N PRO A 107 13.46 -3.56 -16.66
CA PRO A 107 13.81 -2.13 -16.71
C PRO A 107 12.69 -1.17 -16.30
N ASP A 108 11.43 -1.57 -16.46
CA ASP A 108 10.24 -0.80 -16.10
C ASP A 108 9.86 -0.98 -14.61
N CYS A 109 10.60 -1.80 -13.85
CA CYS A 109 10.40 -1.92 -12.41
C CYS A 109 10.69 -0.59 -11.71
N LEU A 110 9.68 -0.05 -11.05
CA LEU A 110 9.79 1.21 -10.33
C LEU A 110 10.79 1.09 -9.17
N PRO A 111 11.57 2.15 -8.89
CA PRO A 111 12.38 2.19 -7.68
C PRO A 111 11.49 2.25 -6.43
N LEU A 112 12.03 1.84 -5.28
CA LEU A 112 11.30 1.89 -4.00
C LEU A 112 10.88 3.31 -3.61
N GLY A 113 11.74 4.31 -3.86
CA GLY A 113 11.53 5.68 -3.39
C GLY A 113 11.76 5.83 -1.88
N ASP A 114 11.23 6.92 -1.30
CA ASP A 114 11.40 7.24 0.12
C ASP A 114 10.30 6.61 1.00
N LEU A 115 10.34 5.29 1.19
CA LEU A 115 9.35 4.59 2.01
C LEU A 115 9.33 5.13 3.45
N ALA A 116 10.49 5.41 4.05
CA ALA A 116 10.59 5.87 5.43
C ALA A 116 9.93 7.24 5.63
N GLY A 117 10.17 8.21 4.75
CA GLY A 117 9.54 9.52 4.81
C GLY A 117 8.02 9.46 4.70
N TYR A 118 7.50 8.65 3.76
CA TYR A 118 6.05 8.45 3.63
C TYR A 118 5.45 7.72 4.84
N LEU A 119 6.14 6.73 5.42
CA LEU A 119 5.69 6.07 6.64
C LEU A 119 5.61 7.05 7.81
N VAL A 120 6.65 7.86 8.05
CA VAL A 120 6.62 8.89 9.11
C VAL A 120 5.45 9.85 8.90
N LEU A 121 5.22 10.31 7.66
CA LEU A 121 4.09 11.18 7.35
C LEU A 121 2.75 10.52 7.66
N LEU A 122 2.57 9.24 7.32
CA LEU A 122 1.36 8.48 7.62
C LEU A 122 1.10 8.36 9.12
N LEU A 123 2.15 8.04 9.89
CA LEU A 123 2.08 7.91 11.35
C LEU A 123 1.69 9.23 12.02
N VAL A 124 2.32 10.34 11.62
CA VAL A 124 2.05 11.67 12.19
C VAL A 124 0.67 12.18 11.79
N ALA A 125 0.25 11.96 10.53
CA ALA A 125 -1.03 12.46 10.04
C ALA A 125 -2.24 11.66 10.54
N ASN A 126 -2.05 10.41 10.98
CA ASN A 126 -3.14 9.50 11.36
C ASN A 126 -2.88 8.80 12.70
N PRO A 127 -2.77 9.54 13.83
CA PRO A 127 -2.40 8.96 15.13
C PRO A 127 -3.44 7.96 15.69
N GLY A 128 -4.68 7.97 15.16
CA GLY A 128 -5.74 7.03 15.56
C GLY A 128 -5.77 5.73 14.78
N ILE A 129 -4.89 5.53 13.80
CA ILE A 129 -4.83 4.31 12.97
C ILE A 129 -3.62 3.49 13.39
N ARG A 130 -3.83 2.20 13.63
CA ARG A 130 -2.73 1.25 13.84
C ARG A 130 -2.10 0.89 12.50
N PHE A 131 -0.84 1.23 12.33
CA PHE A 131 -0.02 0.78 11.21
C PHE A 131 0.87 -0.38 11.60
N SER A 132 0.92 -1.39 10.73
CA SER A 132 2.02 -2.35 10.65
C SER A 132 2.72 -2.18 9.32
N PHE A 133 4.05 -2.17 9.32
CA PHE A 133 4.89 -2.15 8.13
C PHE A 133 5.89 -3.29 8.20
N ARG A 134 6.09 -3.98 7.08
CA ARG A 134 7.08 -5.04 6.93
C ARG A 134 7.81 -4.90 5.60
N TYR A 135 9.13 -4.90 5.64
CA TYR A 135 9.99 -5.04 4.47
C TYR A 135 10.85 -6.28 4.67
N LYS A 136 10.69 -7.29 3.81
CA LYS A 136 11.50 -8.50 3.81
C LYS A 136 12.27 -8.62 2.51
N MET A 137 13.57 -8.84 2.58
CA MET A 137 14.44 -9.15 1.45
C MET A 137 15.19 -10.44 1.75
N ASP A 138 14.83 -11.51 1.05
CA ASP A 138 15.37 -12.86 1.29
C ASP A 138 15.27 -13.27 2.77
N GLU A 139 16.39 -13.27 3.50
CA GLU A 139 16.47 -13.60 4.93
C GLU A 139 16.38 -12.38 5.87
N ASN A 140 16.57 -11.17 5.34
CA ASN A 140 16.53 -9.94 6.12
C ASN A 140 15.11 -9.40 6.23
N GLU A 141 14.72 -8.95 7.42
CA GLU A 141 13.41 -8.36 7.66
C GLU A 141 13.53 -7.12 8.53
N PHE A 142 12.84 -6.06 8.12
CA PHE A 142 12.53 -4.90 8.92
C PHE A 142 11.02 -4.89 9.16
N SER A 143 10.60 -4.73 10.42
CA SER A 143 9.20 -4.59 10.78
C SER A 143 9.00 -3.44 11.75
N LEU A 144 7.82 -2.84 11.66
CA LEU A 144 7.33 -1.79 12.54
C LEU A 144 5.85 -2.06 12.82
N ASP A 145 5.44 -2.10 14.08
CA ASP A 145 4.03 -2.17 14.47
C ASP A 145 3.76 -1.15 15.57
N THR A 146 2.94 -0.17 15.23
CA THR A 146 2.51 0.89 16.17
C THR A 146 1.69 0.35 17.35
N GLY A 147 1.07 -0.83 17.21
CA GLY A 147 0.35 -1.48 18.32
C GLY A 147 1.27 -1.91 19.46
N GLU A 148 2.47 -2.38 19.14
CA GLU A 148 3.48 -2.77 20.14
C GLU A 148 4.01 -1.55 20.91
N TRP A 149 3.97 -0.36 20.31
CA TRP A 149 4.44 0.87 20.94
C TRP A 149 3.54 1.33 22.09
N THR A 150 2.23 1.09 21.96
CA THR A 150 1.25 1.31 23.02
C THR A 150 1.50 0.41 24.24
N GLU A 151 1.97 -0.82 24.03
CA GLU A 151 2.29 -1.77 25.11
C GLU A 151 3.60 -1.40 25.84
N GLN A 152 4.50 -0.70 25.16
CA GLN A 152 5.79 -0.24 25.71
C GLN A 152 5.74 1.20 26.27
N GLY A 153 4.59 1.86 26.26
CA GLY A 153 4.40 3.19 26.85
C GLY A 153 5.01 4.35 26.05
N ILE A 154 5.29 4.16 24.76
CA ILE A 154 5.77 5.22 23.86
C ILE A 154 4.55 5.98 23.32
N THR A 155 4.12 7.01 24.05
CA THR A 155 2.89 7.78 23.72
C THR A 155 3.14 9.08 22.97
N GLU A 156 4.38 9.49 22.70
CA GLU A 156 4.68 10.80 22.11
C GLU A 156 5.61 10.71 20.90
N PHE A 157 5.05 10.83 19.69
CA PHE A 157 5.78 11.22 18.48
C PHE A 157 5.43 12.67 18.07
N SER A 158 5.23 13.55 19.06
CA SER A 158 4.92 14.95 18.82
C SER A 158 5.61 15.85 19.84
N LYS A 159 6.71 16.47 19.43
CA LYS A 159 7.08 17.83 19.83
C LYS A 159 7.53 18.60 18.59
#